data_AF-A0AAU6ABY1-F1
#
_entry.id   AF-A0AAU6ABY1-F1
#
_cell.length_a   1.000
_cell.length_b   1.000
_cell.length_c   1.000
_cell.angle_alpha   90.00
_cell.angle_beta   90.00
_cell.angle_gamma   90.00
#
_symmetry.space_group_name_H-M   'P 1'
#
loop_
_entity.id
_entity.type
_entity.pdbx_description
1 polymer ?
#
loop_
_entity_poly.entity_id
_entity_poly.type
_entity_poly.pdbx_seq_one_letter_code
_entity_poly.pdbx_strand_id
1 'polypeptide(L)'
;MRRGIVAAVALVGLVAVGCDDEGVREDLVVTGTPPATPYAGRLDLPFEESADGSAHEAEESSGAAGRALECDGEIYSGGGGDGWAESDGGSTPEEGLNAYFDMDLPDLPDHGYRVERREKDRVLFSYDVDARSKVAVVVAKDQPHRPGWGPETNASCDPAELPASFTDTRFEIWTDRDGRRVPTTTVSSSAGPEHCDWESVHFLTSGEGKDARQYARDPRGALGSHLLTAAYKADVGMPAAAHDTGYRFRDWALWLTDDKAMAYVRTNHGVEAWPATKEWAACK
;
A
#
# COMPACT_ATOMS: atom_id res chain seq x y z
N MET A 1 -43.77 -52.62 -31.15
CA MET A 1 -43.83 -51.94 -29.84
C MET A 1 -43.10 -52.79 -28.81
N ARG A 2 -42.26 -52.12 -27.98
CA ARG A 2 -41.57 -52.62 -26.77
C ARG A 2 -40.36 -53.53 -27.00
N ARG A 3 -39.24 -53.40 -26.29
CA ARG A 3 -38.58 -52.31 -25.51
C ARG A 3 -37.23 -52.96 -25.16
N GLY A 4 -36.12 -52.45 -25.72
CA GLY A 4 -34.77 -52.93 -25.40
C GLY A 4 -34.25 -52.20 -24.17
N ILE A 5 -33.75 -52.96 -23.20
CA ILE A 5 -33.19 -52.48 -21.91
C ILE A 5 -31.87 -51.76 -22.20
N VAL A 6 -31.74 -50.51 -21.77
CA VAL A 6 -30.49 -49.75 -21.79
C VAL A 6 -29.80 -49.95 -20.45
N ALA A 7 -28.63 -50.58 -20.46
CA ALA A 7 -27.73 -50.62 -19.32
C ALA A 7 -26.97 -49.29 -19.23
N ALA A 8 -27.29 -48.48 -18.21
CA ALA A 8 -26.55 -47.26 -17.90
C ALA A 8 -25.30 -47.64 -17.11
N VAL A 9 -24.12 -47.49 -17.72
CA VAL A 9 -22.84 -47.51 -17.03
C VAL A 9 -22.62 -46.12 -16.45
N ALA A 10 -22.80 -45.99 -15.14
CA ALA A 10 -22.42 -44.79 -14.41
C ALA A 10 -20.90 -44.79 -14.24
N LEU A 11 -20.20 -44.03 -15.09
CA LEU A 11 -18.82 -43.63 -14.86
C LEU A 11 -18.83 -42.59 -13.74
N VAL A 12 -18.57 -43.05 -12.52
CA VAL A 12 -18.24 -42.17 -11.40
C VAL A 12 -16.85 -41.61 -11.69
N GLY A 13 -16.81 -40.37 -12.18
CA GLY A 13 -15.57 -39.61 -12.29
C GLY A 13 -15.01 -39.38 -10.89
N LEU A 14 -13.91 -40.04 -10.58
CA LEU A 14 -13.05 -39.69 -9.45
C LEU A 14 -12.51 -38.28 -9.71
N VAL A 15 -13.06 -37.30 -9.00
CA VAL A 15 -12.46 -35.97 -8.91
C VAL A 15 -11.18 -36.14 -8.11
N ALA A 16 -10.05 -36.18 -8.80
CA ALA A 16 -8.76 -36.02 -8.14
C ALA A 16 -8.74 -34.60 -7.56
N VAL A 17 -8.80 -34.49 -6.24
CA VAL A 17 -8.43 -33.26 -5.53
C VAL A 17 -6.91 -33.19 -5.64
N GLY A 18 -6.43 -32.51 -6.68
CA GLY A 18 -5.03 -32.18 -6.83
C GLY A 18 -4.65 -31.18 -5.74
N CYS A 19 -3.56 -31.47 -5.05
CA CYS A 19 -2.86 -30.53 -4.17
C CYS A 19 -2.46 -29.27 -4.97
N ASP A 20 -2.40 -28.14 -4.28
CA ASP A 20 -2.12 -26.79 -4.75
C ASP A 20 -1.20 -26.72 -5.99
N ASP A 21 -1.73 -26.21 -7.09
CA ASP A 21 -0.89 -25.69 -8.18
C ASP A 21 -0.27 -24.38 -7.67
N GLU A 22 1.05 -24.36 -7.48
CA GLU A 22 1.89 -23.17 -7.39
C GLU A 22 1.87 -22.44 -8.75
N GLY A 23 0.69 -21.97 -9.16
CA GLY A 23 0.44 -21.29 -10.42
C GLY A 23 0.52 -19.77 -10.27
N VAL A 24 0.85 -19.09 -11.38
CA VAL A 24 0.72 -17.63 -11.47
C VAL A 24 -0.70 -17.23 -11.10
N ARG A 25 -0.85 -16.21 -10.24
CA ARG A 25 -2.15 -15.62 -9.87
C ARG A 25 -3.03 -15.39 -11.10
N GLU A 26 -4.30 -15.79 -11.01
CA GLU A 26 -5.28 -15.48 -12.06
C GLU A 26 -5.40 -13.96 -12.25
N ASP A 27 -5.50 -13.52 -13.50
CA ASP A 27 -5.57 -12.10 -13.87
C ASP A 27 -4.43 -11.20 -13.35
N LEU A 28 -3.29 -11.79 -12.97
CA LEU A 28 -2.09 -11.03 -12.58
C LEU A 28 -1.72 -10.00 -13.64
N VAL A 29 -1.65 -10.46 -14.89
CA VAL A 29 -1.36 -9.63 -16.06
C VAL A 29 -2.54 -9.66 -17.03
N VAL A 30 -3.07 -8.48 -17.32
CA VAL A 30 -4.18 -8.27 -18.25
C VAL A 30 -3.68 -7.67 -19.57
N THR A 31 -4.40 -7.98 -20.64
CA THR A 31 -4.23 -7.31 -21.94
C THR A 31 -4.95 -5.97 -21.93
N GLY A 32 -4.30 -4.90 -22.39
CA GLY A 32 -4.88 -3.56 -22.30
C GLY A 32 -4.21 -2.52 -23.19
N THR A 33 -4.77 -1.31 -23.16
CA THR A 33 -4.16 -0.13 -23.79
C THR A 33 -3.06 0.39 -22.86
N PRO A 34 -1.87 0.77 -23.38
CA PRO A 34 -0.78 1.34 -22.57
C PRO A 34 -1.20 2.67 -21.90
N PRO A 35 -0.42 3.20 -20.94
CA PRO A 35 -0.83 4.40 -20.23
C PRO A 35 -0.78 5.58 -21.19
N ALA A 36 -1.31 6.73 -20.78
CA ALA A 36 -1.28 7.94 -21.59
C ALA A 36 0.16 8.30 -22.03
N THR A 37 1.14 8.05 -21.16
CA THR A 37 2.56 8.35 -21.42
C THR A 37 3.44 7.15 -21.05
N PRO A 38 3.59 6.12 -21.91
CA PRO A 38 4.41 4.97 -21.60
C PRO A 38 5.87 5.34 -21.35
N TYR A 39 6.51 4.70 -20.38
CA TYR A 39 7.89 4.97 -20.02
C TYR A 39 8.87 4.67 -21.17
N ALA A 40 9.56 5.71 -21.61
CA ALA A 40 10.49 5.65 -22.74
C ALA A 40 11.98 5.48 -22.33
N GLY A 41 12.31 5.57 -21.05
CA GLY A 41 13.69 5.45 -20.56
C GLY A 41 14.23 4.02 -20.54
N ARG A 42 15.48 3.85 -20.08
CA ARG A 42 16.11 2.54 -19.91
C ARG A 42 15.50 1.80 -18.73
N LEU A 43 15.44 0.47 -18.80
CA LEU A 43 15.00 -0.38 -17.68
C LEU A 43 16.12 -0.73 -16.70
N ASP A 44 17.38 -0.53 -17.09
CA ASP A 44 18.57 -0.90 -16.33
C ASP A 44 19.23 0.30 -15.67
N LEU A 45 18.43 1.06 -14.90
CA LEU A 45 18.95 2.18 -14.15
C LEU A 45 19.61 1.70 -12.85
N PRO A 46 20.78 2.27 -12.48
CA PRO A 46 21.34 2.02 -11.16
C PRO A 46 20.39 2.54 -10.09
N PHE A 47 20.31 1.82 -8.97
CA PHE A 47 19.61 2.22 -7.77
C PHE A 47 20.56 2.03 -6.58
N GLU A 48 20.36 2.83 -5.53
CA GLU A 48 21.11 2.70 -4.29
C GLU A 48 20.15 2.24 -3.19
N GLU A 49 20.54 1.19 -2.46
CA GLU A 49 19.85 0.80 -1.24
C GLU A 49 20.27 1.74 -0.11
N SER A 50 19.30 2.47 0.44
CA SER A 50 19.41 3.20 1.70
C SER A 50 18.31 2.71 2.66
N ALA A 51 18.37 3.11 3.93
CA ALA A 51 17.53 2.56 4.99
C ALA A 51 16.91 3.64 5.89
N ASP A 52 16.72 4.85 5.36
CA ASP A 52 16.06 5.97 6.05
C ASP A 52 14.54 6.06 5.81
N GLY A 53 13.98 5.29 4.87
CA GLY A 53 12.56 5.15 4.58
C GLY A 53 11.89 6.41 4.04
N SER A 54 12.66 7.37 3.52
CA SER A 54 12.14 8.64 3.00
C SER A 54 11.61 8.54 1.57
N ALA A 55 10.81 9.52 1.13
CA ALA A 55 10.43 9.64 -0.28
C ALA A 55 11.65 9.81 -1.20
N HIS A 56 12.70 10.49 -0.70
CA HIS A 56 13.97 10.61 -1.41
C HIS A 56 14.67 9.26 -1.60
N GLU A 57 14.69 8.42 -0.56
CA GLU A 57 15.15 7.03 -0.69
C GLU A 57 14.31 6.27 -1.71
N ALA A 58 12.98 6.35 -1.64
CA ALA A 58 12.10 5.65 -2.57
C ALA A 58 12.40 6.03 -4.03
N GLU A 59 12.78 7.28 -4.31
CA GLU A 59 13.23 7.71 -5.64
C GLU A 59 14.60 7.14 -6.05
N GLU A 60 15.54 7.01 -5.11
CA GLU A 60 16.90 6.52 -5.37
C GLU A 60 16.96 4.99 -5.46
N SER A 61 16.12 4.29 -4.71
CA SER A 61 16.08 2.83 -4.60
C SER A 61 15.21 2.15 -5.67
N SER A 62 14.32 2.91 -6.33
CA SER A 62 13.32 2.36 -7.26
C SER A 62 13.75 2.29 -8.72
N GLY A 63 14.97 2.73 -9.05
CA GLY A 63 15.56 2.61 -10.39
C GLY A 63 14.60 2.99 -11.52
N ALA A 64 14.39 2.07 -12.48
CA ALA A 64 13.49 2.31 -13.61
C ALA A 64 12.00 2.26 -13.24
N ALA A 65 11.62 1.51 -12.19
CA ALA A 65 10.24 1.45 -11.73
C ALA A 65 9.78 2.83 -11.24
N GLY A 66 10.58 3.52 -10.43
CA GLY A 66 10.23 4.87 -9.95
C GLY A 66 10.10 5.90 -11.06
N ARG A 67 10.97 5.82 -12.09
CA ARG A 67 10.91 6.71 -13.25
C ARG A 67 9.70 6.46 -14.17
N ALA A 68 9.06 5.31 -14.05
CA ALA A 68 7.87 4.96 -14.80
C ALA A 68 6.57 5.44 -14.13
N LEU A 69 6.63 5.86 -12.86
CA LEU A 69 5.44 6.31 -12.14
C LEU A 69 4.94 7.68 -12.61
N GLU A 70 3.61 7.82 -12.61
CA GLU A 70 2.89 9.04 -12.90
C GLU A 70 2.07 9.47 -11.67
N CYS A 71 2.72 9.57 -10.51
CA CYS A 71 2.09 9.98 -9.24
C CYS A 71 1.59 11.44 -9.28
N ASP A 72 0.62 11.76 -8.43
CA ASP A 72 0.20 13.13 -8.18
C ASP A 72 1.12 13.82 -7.16
N GLY A 73 1.66 13.03 -6.21
CA GLY A 73 2.66 13.44 -5.23
C GLY A 73 4.04 12.82 -5.45
N GLU A 74 4.84 12.82 -4.38
CA GLU A 74 6.11 12.08 -4.32
C GLU A 74 5.88 10.56 -4.36
N ILE A 75 6.93 9.80 -4.68
CA ILE A 75 6.88 8.34 -4.60
C ILE A 75 6.63 7.93 -3.15
N TYR A 76 5.64 7.07 -2.93
CA TYR A 76 5.26 6.61 -1.60
C TYR A 76 6.18 5.51 -1.10
N SER A 77 6.49 4.54 -1.96
CA SER A 77 7.36 3.42 -1.65
C SER A 77 8.08 2.95 -2.90
N GLY A 78 9.32 2.49 -2.73
CA GLY A 78 10.13 1.91 -3.80
C GLY A 78 11.34 1.20 -3.24
N GLY A 79 11.87 0.26 -4.00
CA GLY A 79 13.02 -0.54 -3.58
C GLY A 79 13.57 -1.47 -4.66
N GLY A 80 14.70 -2.08 -4.32
CA GLY A 80 15.33 -3.18 -5.06
C GLY A 80 14.65 -4.52 -4.82
N GLY A 81 14.89 -5.48 -5.72
CA GLY A 81 14.38 -6.85 -5.67
C GLY A 81 15.27 -7.80 -4.85
N ASP A 82 15.57 -7.45 -3.60
CA ASP A 82 16.65 -8.12 -2.84
C ASP A 82 16.23 -9.38 -2.08
N GLY A 83 14.93 -9.66 -2.04
CA GLY A 83 14.34 -10.74 -1.25
C GLY A 83 14.53 -12.16 -1.78
N TRP A 84 15.04 -12.38 -3.00
CA TRP A 84 14.91 -13.69 -3.67
C TRP A 84 16.21 -14.44 -3.92
N ALA A 85 16.13 -15.77 -3.78
CA ALA A 85 17.21 -16.73 -3.84
C ALA A 85 17.23 -17.50 -5.17
N GLU A 86 18.23 -18.38 -5.31
CA GLU A 86 18.47 -19.12 -6.55
C GLU A 86 17.28 -19.98 -7.02
N SER A 87 16.43 -20.41 -6.07
CA SER A 87 15.26 -21.26 -6.30
C SER A 87 14.00 -20.49 -6.72
N ASP A 88 13.96 -19.18 -6.55
CA ASP A 88 12.69 -18.44 -6.57
C ASP A 88 12.39 -17.84 -7.96
N GLY A 89 13.29 -18.08 -8.92
CA GLY A 89 13.20 -17.55 -10.27
C GLY A 89 12.13 -18.22 -11.12
N GLY A 90 11.24 -17.40 -11.68
CA GLY A 90 10.26 -17.82 -12.66
C GLY A 90 10.90 -18.19 -14.01
N SER A 91 10.24 -19.09 -14.74
CA SER A 91 10.54 -19.39 -16.14
C SER A 91 10.08 -18.28 -17.09
N THR A 92 9.13 -17.46 -16.65
CA THR A 92 8.53 -16.35 -17.42
C THR A 92 8.56 -15.03 -16.64
N PRO A 93 8.51 -13.86 -17.30
CA PRO A 93 8.40 -12.57 -16.62
C PRO A 93 7.18 -12.48 -15.70
N GLU A 94 6.07 -13.09 -16.09
CA GLU A 94 4.83 -13.15 -15.32
C GLU A 94 5.01 -13.96 -14.04
N GLU A 95 5.74 -15.09 -14.08
CA GLU A 95 6.16 -15.81 -12.88
C GLU A 95 7.11 -14.98 -12.01
N GLY A 96 7.99 -14.17 -12.61
CA GLY A 96 8.83 -13.23 -11.87
C GLY A 96 8.03 -12.12 -11.16
N LEU A 97 6.96 -11.63 -11.79
CA LEU A 97 6.03 -10.69 -11.15
C LEU A 97 5.22 -11.38 -10.05
N ASN A 98 4.82 -12.63 -10.26
CA ASN A 98 4.13 -13.41 -9.24
C ASN A 98 4.99 -13.58 -8.00
N ALA A 99 6.28 -13.89 -8.20
CA ALA A 99 7.25 -14.04 -7.12
C ALA A 99 7.36 -12.76 -6.27
N TYR A 100 7.34 -11.57 -6.89
CA TYR A 100 7.34 -10.29 -6.15
C TYR A 100 6.20 -10.24 -5.11
N PHE A 101 4.98 -10.61 -5.48
CA PHE A 101 3.84 -10.61 -4.55
C PHE A 101 3.93 -11.70 -3.48
N ASP A 102 4.56 -12.84 -3.78
CA ASP A 102 4.74 -13.94 -2.82
C ASP A 102 5.81 -13.64 -1.77
N MET A 103 6.88 -12.95 -2.18
CA MET A 103 8.05 -12.71 -1.33
C MET A 103 7.96 -11.40 -0.57
N ASP A 104 7.61 -10.31 -1.26
CA ASP A 104 7.67 -8.97 -0.67
C ASP A 104 6.36 -8.62 0.06
N LEU A 105 5.27 -9.37 -0.21
CA LEU A 105 3.93 -9.17 0.35
C LEU A 105 3.51 -7.68 0.40
N PRO A 106 3.59 -6.95 -0.73
CA PRO A 106 3.32 -5.53 -0.72
C PRO A 106 1.82 -5.24 -0.48
N ASP A 107 1.51 -4.12 0.16
CA ASP A 107 0.14 -3.62 0.30
C ASP A 107 -0.40 -2.99 -1.00
N LEU A 108 -0.27 -3.71 -2.11
CA LEU A 108 -0.61 -3.29 -3.47
C LEU A 108 -1.63 -4.25 -4.11
N PRO A 109 -2.37 -3.83 -5.15
CA PRO A 109 -3.18 -4.76 -5.93
C PRO A 109 -2.28 -5.88 -6.45
N ASP A 110 -2.75 -7.13 -6.40
CA ASP A 110 -1.99 -8.32 -6.83
C ASP A 110 -2.46 -8.87 -8.18
N HIS A 111 -3.28 -8.09 -8.90
CA HIS A 111 -3.84 -8.41 -10.20
C HIS A 111 -4.08 -7.14 -11.01
N GLY A 112 -4.29 -7.28 -12.32
CA GLY A 112 -4.59 -6.15 -13.22
C GLY A 112 -3.37 -5.40 -13.75
N TYR A 113 -2.17 -5.97 -13.63
CA TYR A 113 -0.95 -5.38 -14.21
C TYR A 113 -0.95 -5.54 -15.72
N ARG A 114 -0.17 -4.73 -16.41
CA ARG A 114 0.10 -4.90 -17.84
C ARG A 114 1.58 -4.84 -18.13
N VAL A 115 1.98 -5.48 -19.21
CA VAL A 115 3.31 -5.25 -19.79
C VAL A 115 3.31 -3.86 -20.41
N GLU A 116 4.04 -2.93 -19.81
CA GLU A 116 4.25 -1.60 -20.37
C GLU A 116 5.38 -1.59 -21.38
N ARG A 117 6.46 -2.29 -21.04
CA ARG A 117 7.65 -2.34 -21.87
C ARG A 117 8.37 -3.66 -21.70
N ARG A 118 8.89 -4.17 -22.82
CA ARG A 118 9.74 -5.35 -22.85
C ARG A 118 11.06 -5.01 -23.52
N GLU A 119 12.14 -5.37 -22.83
CA GLU A 119 13.49 -5.44 -23.37
C GLU A 119 13.94 -6.90 -23.39
N LYS A 120 15.20 -7.15 -23.79
CA LYS A 120 15.70 -8.52 -24.01
C LYS A 120 15.66 -9.37 -22.74
N ASP A 121 16.06 -8.79 -21.62
CA ASP A 121 16.26 -9.41 -20.32
C ASP A 121 15.46 -8.73 -19.20
N ARG A 122 14.59 -7.77 -19.54
CA ARG A 122 13.78 -7.01 -18.58
C ARG A 122 12.37 -6.78 -19.08
N VAL A 123 11.41 -6.76 -18.17
CA VAL A 123 10.02 -6.40 -18.44
C VAL A 123 9.56 -5.44 -17.36
N LEU A 124 9.00 -4.30 -17.78
CA LEU A 124 8.29 -3.37 -16.92
C LEU A 124 6.80 -3.71 -16.94
N PHE A 125 6.30 -4.05 -15.77
CA PHE A 125 4.88 -4.16 -15.48
C PHE A 125 4.38 -2.89 -14.80
N SER A 126 3.17 -2.47 -15.14
CA SER A 126 2.51 -1.36 -14.47
C SER A 126 1.06 -1.66 -14.11
N TYR A 127 0.64 -1.10 -12.99
CA TYR A 127 -0.76 -1.03 -12.59
C TYR A 127 -1.25 0.40 -12.81
N ASP A 128 -2.28 0.53 -13.64
CA ASP A 128 -2.77 1.84 -14.05
C ASP A 128 -4.05 2.22 -13.33
N VAL A 129 -4.14 3.49 -12.96
CA VAL A 129 -5.39 4.14 -12.53
C VAL A 129 -5.62 5.32 -13.45
N ASP A 130 -6.78 5.38 -14.10
CA ASP A 130 -7.14 6.43 -15.04
C ASP A 130 -6.06 6.66 -16.13
N ALA A 131 -5.52 5.56 -16.68
CA ALA A 131 -4.47 5.53 -17.69
C ALA A 131 -3.14 6.17 -17.28
N ARG A 132 -2.86 6.22 -15.97
CA ARG A 132 -1.58 6.65 -15.40
C ARG A 132 -0.96 5.54 -14.57
N SER A 133 0.32 5.28 -14.76
CA SER A 133 1.05 4.24 -14.02
C SER A 133 1.17 4.62 -12.54
N LYS A 134 0.47 3.88 -11.65
CA LYS A 134 0.50 4.11 -10.19
C LYS A 134 1.32 3.10 -9.42
N VAL A 135 1.57 1.93 -10.01
CA VAL A 135 2.55 0.96 -9.53
C VAL A 135 3.41 0.55 -10.71
N ALA A 136 4.70 0.36 -10.48
CA ALA A 136 5.64 -0.15 -11.47
C ALA A 136 6.50 -1.25 -10.84
N VAL A 137 6.68 -2.34 -11.57
CA VAL A 137 7.58 -3.44 -11.19
C VAL A 137 8.41 -3.82 -12.40
N VAL A 138 9.72 -3.73 -12.29
CA VAL A 138 10.65 -4.26 -13.29
C VAL A 138 11.09 -5.64 -12.83
N VAL A 139 10.84 -6.64 -13.68
CA VAL A 139 11.45 -7.96 -13.53
C VAL A 139 12.62 -8.10 -14.48
N ALA A 140 13.69 -8.72 -14.01
CA ALA A 140 14.88 -8.98 -14.80
C ALA A 140 15.19 -10.48 -14.82
N LYS A 141 15.77 -10.92 -15.93
CA LYS A 141 16.17 -12.31 -16.16
C LYS A 141 17.63 -12.53 -15.76
N ASP A 142 17.89 -13.63 -15.06
CA ASP A 142 19.22 -14.15 -14.74
C ASP A 142 20.10 -13.10 -14.04
N GLN A 143 19.58 -12.54 -12.94
CA GLN A 143 20.31 -11.61 -12.08
C GLN A 143 21.49 -12.33 -11.38
N PRO A 144 22.53 -11.62 -10.92
CA PRO A 144 23.67 -12.23 -10.25
C PRO A 144 23.24 -13.11 -9.05
N HIS A 145 23.59 -14.40 -9.10
CA HIS A 145 23.20 -15.41 -8.09
C HIS A 145 21.68 -15.69 -7.99
N ARG A 146 20.89 -15.21 -8.96
CA ARG A 146 19.43 -15.30 -9.01
C ARG A 146 18.98 -15.67 -10.45
N PRO A 147 19.18 -16.93 -10.89
CA PRO A 147 18.76 -17.41 -12.21
C PRO A 147 17.24 -17.38 -12.36
N GLY A 148 16.75 -17.21 -13.59
CA GLY A 148 15.32 -17.07 -13.87
C GLY A 148 14.84 -15.62 -13.83
N TRP A 149 13.52 -15.42 -13.94
CA TRP A 149 12.88 -14.12 -13.89
C TRP A 149 12.44 -13.80 -12.46
N GLY A 150 12.76 -12.60 -11.98
CA GLY A 150 12.27 -12.12 -10.68
C GLY A 150 12.37 -10.60 -10.56
N PRO A 151 11.88 -10.02 -9.45
CA PRO A 151 11.88 -8.57 -9.26
C PRO A 151 13.31 -8.02 -9.26
N GLU A 152 13.48 -6.87 -9.89
CA GLU A 152 14.73 -6.08 -9.89
C GLU A 152 14.50 -4.75 -9.18
N THR A 153 13.45 -4.01 -9.57
CA THR A 153 13.05 -2.76 -8.89
C THR A 153 11.53 -2.66 -8.86
N ASN A 154 11.00 -2.00 -7.83
CA ASN A 154 9.58 -1.72 -7.69
C ASN A 154 9.35 -0.30 -7.17
N ALA A 155 8.16 0.24 -7.44
CA ALA A 155 7.73 1.55 -6.95
C ALA A 155 6.20 1.66 -6.94
N SER A 156 5.66 2.46 -6.02
CA SER A 156 4.24 2.79 -5.94
C SER A 156 3.99 4.26 -5.55
N CYS A 157 2.90 4.80 -6.08
CA CYS A 157 2.32 6.08 -5.64
C CYS A 157 1.55 5.89 -4.32
N ASP A 158 1.14 7.01 -3.71
CA ASP A 158 0.41 6.99 -2.44
C ASP A 158 -0.87 6.12 -2.53
N PRO A 159 -1.25 5.38 -1.48
CA PRO A 159 -2.49 4.60 -1.47
C PRO A 159 -3.75 5.42 -1.83
N ALA A 160 -3.77 6.73 -1.57
CA ALA A 160 -4.83 7.65 -1.97
C ALA A 160 -5.00 7.78 -3.50
N GLU A 161 -4.01 7.36 -4.29
CA GLU A 161 -4.04 7.34 -5.75
C GLU A 161 -4.49 5.99 -6.34
N LEU A 162 -4.53 4.92 -5.53
CA LEU A 162 -5.01 3.59 -5.93
C LEU A 162 -6.53 3.49 -5.87
N PRO A 163 -7.20 2.54 -6.56
CA PRO A 163 -8.65 2.47 -6.58
C PRO A 163 -9.27 2.34 -5.17
N ALA A 164 -10.37 3.06 -4.93
CA ALA A 164 -11.11 2.99 -3.66
C ALA A 164 -11.56 1.56 -3.34
N SER A 165 -11.94 0.79 -4.36
CA SER A 165 -12.30 -0.63 -4.23
C SER A 165 -11.19 -1.51 -3.65
N PHE A 166 -9.92 -1.12 -3.82
CA PHE A 166 -8.79 -1.83 -3.25
C PHE A 166 -8.46 -1.31 -1.84
N THR A 167 -8.55 0.01 -1.63
CA THR A 167 -7.98 0.68 -0.45
C THR A 167 -8.96 0.90 0.70
N ASP A 168 -10.26 1.02 0.46
CA ASP A 168 -11.26 1.36 1.50
C ASP A 168 -11.34 0.32 2.64
N THR A 169 -10.87 -0.91 2.40
CA THR A 169 -10.81 -1.99 3.40
C THR A 169 -9.44 -2.15 4.06
N ARG A 170 -8.44 -1.38 3.63
CA ARG A 170 -7.02 -1.58 4.00
C ARG A 170 -6.42 -0.33 4.65
N PHE A 171 -6.81 0.84 4.17
CA PHE A 171 -6.26 2.12 4.58
C PHE A 171 -7.36 3.07 5.04
N GLU A 172 -7.05 3.90 6.03
CA GLU A 172 -7.93 5.00 6.44
C GLU A 172 -7.56 6.27 5.69
N ILE A 173 -8.08 6.38 4.46
CA ILE A 173 -7.76 7.49 3.56
C ILE A 173 -8.73 8.64 3.82
N TRP A 174 -8.18 9.76 4.28
CA TRP A 174 -8.95 10.97 4.54
C TRP A 174 -9.30 11.68 3.23
N THR A 175 -10.29 12.56 3.30
CA THR A 175 -10.74 13.40 2.19
C THR A 175 -10.67 14.88 2.56
N ASP A 176 -10.51 15.74 1.56
CA ASP A 176 -10.58 17.19 1.71
C ASP A 176 -12.05 17.69 1.77
N ARG A 177 -12.23 19.01 1.81
CA ARG A 177 -13.56 19.65 1.84
C ARG A 177 -14.40 19.40 0.59
N ASP A 178 -13.75 19.10 -0.52
CA ASP A 178 -14.37 18.80 -1.81
C ASP A 178 -14.61 17.29 -1.99
N GLY A 179 -14.24 16.47 -0.99
CA GLY A 179 -14.36 15.02 -1.02
C GLY A 179 -13.27 14.31 -1.81
N ARG A 180 -12.17 15.00 -2.16
CA ARG A 180 -11.02 14.36 -2.83
C ARG A 180 -10.17 13.65 -1.80
N ARG A 181 -9.67 12.46 -2.17
CA ARG A 181 -8.77 11.67 -1.31
C ARG A 181 -7.45 12.41 -1.12
N VAL A 182 -7.01 12.47 0.13
CA VAL A 182 -5.79 13.16 0.56
C VAL A 182 -4.68 12.13 0.70
N PRO A 183 -3.44 12.43 0.24
CA PRO A 183 -2.31 11.54 0.42
C PRO A 183 -2.11 11.12 1.88
N THR A 184 -1.78 9.85 2.08
CA THR A 184 -1.52 9.27 3.41
C THR A 184 -0.27 9.85 4.07
N THR A 185 0.66 10.41 3.28
CA THR A 185 1.82 11.19 3.74
C THR A 185 1.43 12.52 4.38
N THR A 186 0.31 13.12 3.97
CA THR A 186 -0.20 14.39 4.52
C THR A 186 -1.05 14.16 5.76
N VAL A 187 -1.93 13.15 5.73
CA VAL A 187 -2.74 12.73 6.87
C VAL A 187 -3.06 11.24 6.77
N SER A 188 -2.80 10.51 7.85
CA SER A 188 -3.06 9.08 7.93
C SER A 188 -3.55 8.72 9.32
N SER A 189 -4.36 7.67 9.40
CA SER A 189 -4.76 7.09 10.67
C SER A 189 -4.78 5.57 10.60
N SER A 190 -4.62 4.93 11.75
CA SER A 190 -4.62 3.48 11.87
C SER A 190 -4.91 3.04 13.29
N ALA A 191 -5.49 1.85 13.42
CA ALA A 191 -5.54 1.17 14.71
C ALA A 191 -4.13 0.77 15.15
N GLY A 192 -3.89 0.78 16.46
CA GLY A 192 -2.64 0.33 17.02
C GLY A 192 -2.43 -1.19 16.84
N PRO A 193 -1.18 -1.64 16.71
CA PRO A 193 -0.84 -3.04 16.51
C PRO A 193 -1.19 -3.94 17.72
N GLU A 194 -1.76 -5.12 17.44
CA GLU A 194 -2.07 -6.16 18.43
C GLU A 194 -0.83 -6.72 19.12
N HIS A 195 0.27 -6.89 18.40
CA HIS A 195 1.51 -7.42 18.96
C HIS A 195 2.17 -6.50 20.02
N CYS A 196 1.60 -5.32 20.26
CA CYS A 196 2.03 -4.35 21.27
C CYS A 196 0.96 -4.10 22.33
N ASP A 197 -0.13 -4.88 22.32
CA ASP A 197 -1.33 -4.68 23.15
C ASP A 197 -1.97 -3.29 22.94
N TRP A 198 -1.89 -2.74 21.72
CA TRP A 198 -2.35 -1.38 21.38
C TRP A 198 -3.63 -1.36 20.53
N GLU A 199 -4.42 -2.42 20.49
CA GLU A 199 -5.63 -2.53 19.64
C GLU A 199 -6.72 -1.54 20.04
N SER A 200 -6.67 -1.02 21.27
CA SER A 200 -7.58 0.05 21.70
C SER A 200 -7.10 1.45 21.34
N VAL A 201 -5.87 1.59 20.86
CA VAL A 201 -5.27 2.86 20.47
C VAL A 201 -5.59 3.12 19.00
N HIS A 202 -5.87 4.37 18.67
CA HIS A 202 -5.97 4.83 17.29
C HIS A 202 -4.95 5.93 17.06
N PHE A 203 -4.05 5.76 16.11
CA PHE A 203 -3.05 6.76 15.76
C PHE A 203 -3.57 7.65 14.63
N LEU A 204 -3.19 8.92 14.69
CA LEU A 204 -3.43 9.90 13.63
C LEU A 204 -2.12 10.66 13.41
N THR A 205 -1.61 10.65 12.18
CA THR A 205 -0.50 11.47 11.75
C THR A 205 -1.02 12.62 10.90
N SER A 206 -0.49 13.82 11.09
CA SER A 206 -0.77 14.97 10.23
C SER A 206 0.46 15.84 10.01
N GLY A 207 0.59 16.33 8.77
CA GLY A 207 1.74 17.10 8.30
C GLY A 207 2.87 16.21 7.78
N GLU A 208 3.86 16.83 7.17
CA GLU A 208 4.94 16.13 6.45
C GLU A 208 6.32 16.47 7.02
N GLY A 209 7.26 15.55 6.84
CA GLY A 209 8.66 15.72 7.24
C GLY A 209 8.82 16.16 8.70
N LYS A 210 9.62 17.21 8.93
CA LYS A 210 9.90 17.75 10.28
C LYS A 210 8.67 18.33 10.99
N ASP A 211 7.63 18.68 10.23
CA ASP A 211 6.40 19.29 10.74
C ASP A 211 5.30 18.25 11.01
N ALA A 212 5.57 16.97 10.69
CA ALA A 212 4.70 15.86 11.00
C ALA A 212 4.52 15.69 12.51
N ARG A 213 3.29 15.39 12.91
CA ARG A 213 2.90 15.12 14.28
C ARG A 213 2.01 13.89 14.33
N GLN A 214 2.29 13.03 15.30
CA GLN A 214 1.48 11.87 15.62
C GLN A 214 0.65 12.17 16.88
N TYR A 215 -0.63 11.81 16.83
CA TYR A 215 -1.62 11.94 17.88
C TYR A 215 -2.19 10.56 18.19
N ALA A 216 -2.69 10.39 19.41
CA ALA A 216 -3.25 9.10 19.81
C ALA A 216 -4.61 9.26 20.51
N ARG A 217 -5.58 8.48 20.03
CA ARG A 217 -6.78 8.13 20.77
C ARG A 217 -6.45 6.96 21.69
N ASP A 218 -6.36 7.19 22.99
CA ASP A 218 -6.02 6.13 23.95
C ASP A 218 -7.05 6.05 25.10
N PRO A 219 -8.23 5.46 24.86
CA PRO A 219 -9.31 5.39 25.84
C PRO A 219 -9.01 4.47 27.02
N ARG A 220 -8.08 3.52 26.87
CA ARG A 220 -7.69 2.57 27.93
C ARG A 220 -6.37 2.93 28.63
N GLY A 221 -5.68 3.96 28.15
CA GLY A 221 -4.38 4.37 28.71
C GLY A 221 -3.25 3.38 28.38
N ALA A 222 -3.35 2.64 27.27
CA ALA A 222 -2.39 1.62 26.86
C ALA A 222 -0.99 2.20 26.58
N LEU A 223 -0.92 3.43 26.06
CA LEU A 223 0.37 4.11 25.80
C LEU A 223 0.96 4.72 27.07
N GLY A 224 0.13 4.96 28.09
CA GLY A 224 0.51 5.59 29.34
C GLY A 224 1.04 7.03 29.21
N SER A 225 1.37 7.65 30.34
CA SER A 225 1.84 9.05 30.38
C SER A 225 3.26 9.25 29.87
N HIS A 226 3.99 8.17 29.57
CA HIS A 226 5.38 8.26 29.12
C HIS A 226 5.48 8.52 27.62
N LEU A 227 4.52 8.04 26.82
CA LEU A 227 4.44 8.29 25.37
C LEU A 227 3.61 9.51 25.00
N LEU A 228 2.61 9.86 25.81
CA LEU A 228 1.70 10.97 25.50
C LEU A 228 2.10 12.27 26.20
N THR A 229 1.93 13.39 25.50
CA THR A 229 2.15 14.75 26.05
C THR A 229 1.09 15.13 27.09
N ALA A 230 -0.10 14.53 27.00
CA ALA A 230 -1.22 14.71 27.93
C ALA A 230 -2.14 13.48 27.86
N ALA A 231 -3.19 13.44 28.70
CA ALA A 231 -4.18 12.37 28.64
C ALA A 231 -5.22 12.59 27.52
N TYR A 232 -5.64 11.50 26.87
CA TYR A 232 -6.80 11.48 25.98
C TYR A 232 -8.08 11.91 26.70
N LYS A 233 -8.97 12.62 25.99
CA LYS A 233 -10.28 13.03 26.51
C LYS A 233 -11.36 12.70 25.49
N ALA A 234 -12.33 11.88 25.90
CA ALA A 234 -13.41 11.39 25.03
C ALA A 234 -14.54 12.39 24.76
N ASP A 235 -14.71 13.38 25.65
CA ASP A 235 -15.77 14.38 25.51
C ASP A 235 -15.25 15.73 26.00
N VAL A 236 -15.01 16.62 25.05
CA VAL A 236 -14.60 18.00 25.29
C VAL A 236 -15.44 18.97 24.48
N GLY A 237 -15.54 20.22 24.95
CA GLY A 237 -15.96 21.31 24.08
C GLY A 237 -14.86 21.63 23.07
N MET A 238 -15.24 21.95 21.82
CA MET A 238 -14.28 22.43 20.81
C MET A 238 -13.64 23.73 21.31
N PRO A 239 -12.30 23.83 21.43
CA PRO A 239 -11.65 25.07 21.81
C PRO A 239 -11.87 26.17 20.78
N ALA A 240 -12.01 27.42 21.23
CA ALA A 240 -12.19 28.56 20.33
C ALA A 240 -11.01 28.81 19.38
N ALA A 241 -9.81 28.35 19.76
CA ALA A 241 -8.60 28.46 18.95
C ALA A 241 -8.41 27.27 17.98
N ALA A 242 -9.24 26.22 18.06
CA ALA A 242 -9.16 25.10 17.14
C ALA A 242 -9.79 25.49 15.81
N HIS A 243 -9.09 25.21 14.72
CA HIS A 243 -9.55 25.46 13.35
C HIS A 243 -9.79 24.15 12.60
N ASP A 244 -10.81 24.15 11.75
CA ASP A 244 -11.14 23.05 10.87
C ASP A 244 -10.08 22.90 9.79
N THR A 245 -9.36 21.79 9.77
CA THR A 245 -8.33 21.54 8.75
C THR A 245 -8.96 21.29 7.38
N GLY A 246 -10.25 20.93 7.34
CA GLY A 246 -10.94 20.46 6.14
C GLY A 246 -10.83 18.96 5.91
N TYR A 247 -9.99 18.25 6.66
CA TYR A 247 -9.83 16.80 6.50
C TYR A 247 -10.98 16.02 7.14
N ARG A 248 -11.48 15.02 6.42
CA ARG A 248 -12.62 14.18 6.80
C ARG A 248 -12.32 12.70 6.62
N PHE A 249 -12.74 11.88 7.55
CA PHE A 249 -12.72 10.42 7.42
C PHE A 249 -13.99 9.84 8.02
N ARG A 250 -14.85 9.22 7.22
CA ARG A 250 -16.19 8.77 7.65
C ARG A 250 -16.95 9.93 8.33
N ASP A 251 -17.32 9.80 9.60
CA ASP A 251 -17.98 10.84 10.39
C ASP A 251 -17.00 11.76 11.15
N TRP A 252 -15.70 11.58 10.97
CA TRP A 252 -14.67 12.34 11.66
C TRP A 252 -14.29 13.59 10.88
N ALA A 253 -14.14 14.69 11.59
CA ALA A 253 -13.54 15.93 11.09
C ALA A 253 -12.37 16.32 11.98
N LEU A 254 -11.21 16.56 11.37
CA LEU A 254 -10.00 16.95 12.09
C LEU A 254 -9.94 18.47 12.30
N TRP A 255 -9.67 18.86 13.53
CA TRP A 255 -9.45 20.23 13.96
C TRP A 255 -8.13 20.32 14.71
N LEU A 256 -7.37 21.38 14.47
CA LEU A 256 -6.06 21.60 15.09
C LEU A 256 -5.97 22.99 15.71
N THR A 257 -5.15 23.13 16.74
CA THR A 257 -4.66 24.42 17.24
C THR A 257 -3.31 24.75 16.61
N ASP A 258 -2.93 26.03 16.60
CA ASP A 258 -1.66 26.47 16.01
C ASP A 258 -0.43 25.81 16.64
N ASP A 259 -0.49 25.52 17.95
CA ASP A 259 0.58 24.81 18.68
C ASP A 259 0.65 23.31 18.38
N LYS A 260 -0.36 22.77 17.69
CA LYS A 260 -0.48 21.36 17.29
C LYS A 260 -0.33 20.37 18.45
N ALA A 261 -0.60 20.79 19.70
CA ALA A 261 -0.42 19.95 20.88
C ALA A 261 -1.50 18.86 21.01
N MET A 262 -2.67 19.10 20.41
CA MET A 262 -3.83 18.20 20.43
C MET A 262 -4.45 18.18 19.03
N ALA A 263 -4.87 16.99 18.61
CA ALA A 263 -5.83 16.83 17.54
C ALA A 263 -7.24 16.75 18.14
N TYR A 264 -8.13 17.61 17.67
CA TYR A 264 -9.54 17.58 18.06
C TYR A 264 -10.32 16.89 16.95
N VAL A 265 -10.83 15.69 17.24
CA VAL A 265 -11.59 14.90 16.27
C VAL A 265 -13.06 15.05 16.61
N ARG A 266 -13.78 15.78 15.76
CA ARG A 266 -15.23 15.91 15.87
C ARG A 266 -15.90 14.70 15.22
N THR A 267 -16.75 14.01 15.95
CA THR A 267 -17.54 12.85 15.50
C THR A 267 -19.03 13.15 15.63
N ASN A 268 -19.88 12.18 15.30
CA ASN A 268 -21.31 12.27 15.58
C ASN A 268 -21.66 12.22 17.08
N HIS A 269 -20.71 11.83 17.94
CA HIS A 269 -20.92 11.63 19.37
C HIS A 269 -20.36 12.76 20.25
N GLY A 270 -19.56 13.67 19.68
CA GLY A 270 -18.92 14.74 20.42
C GLY A 270 -17.60 15.16 19.80
N VAL A 271 -16.74 15.76 20.62
CA VAL A 271 -15.36 16.08 20.22
C VAL A 271 -14.43 15.32 21.15
N GLU A 272 -13.54 14.54 20.56
CA GLU A 272 -12.45 13.89 21.26
C GLU A 272 -11.18 14.75 21.16
N ALA A 273 -10.38 14.79 22.22
CA ALA A 273 -9.05 15.42 22.22
C ALA A 273 -7.97 14.35 22.29
N TRP A 274 -7.23 14.23 21.19
CA TRP A 274 -6.16 13.25 21.00
C TRP A 274 -4.82 13.95 21.24
N PRO A 275 -4.11 13.64 22.33
CA PRO A 275 -2.81 14.24 22.63
C PRO A 275 -1.77 13.86 21.59
N ALA A 276 -0.87 14.80 21.30
CA ALA A 276 0.35 14.49 20.56
C ALA A 276 1.21 13.48 21.34
N THR A 277 1.90 12.61 20.63
CA THR A 277 2.95 11.77 21.20
C THR A 277 4.20 12.61 21.45
N LYS A 278 5.00 12.23 22.46
CA LYS A 278 6.27 12.90 22.79
C LYS A 278 7.39 12.56 21.81
N GLU A 279 7.32 11.34 21.30
CA GLU A 279 8.17 10.78 20.25
C GLU A 279 7.28 9.94 19.33
N TRP A 280 7.78 9.57 18.15
CA TRP A 280 7.02 8.70 17.26
C TRP A 280 6.75 7.36 17.95
N ALA A 281 5.48 7.06 18.23
CA ALA A 281 5.10 5.79 18.81
C ALA A 281 5.26 4.71 17.74
N ALA A 282 6.31 3.91 17.90
CA ALA A 282 6.56 2.71 17.15
C ALA A 282 6.67 1.55 18.15
N CYS A 283 6.13 0.39 17.76
CA CYS A 283 6.35 -0.81 18.55
C CYS A 283 7.83 -1.19 18.55
N LYS A 284 8.32 -1.68 19.67
CA LYS A 284 9.71 -2.12 19.85
C LYS A 284 9.77 -3.61 20.09
#